data_AF-A0A971V8F6-F1
#
_entry.id   AF-A0A971V8F6-F1
#
_cell.length_a   1.000
_cell.length_b   1.000
_cell.length_c   1.000
_cell.angle_alpha   90.00
_cell.angle_beta   90.00
_cell.angle_gamma   90.00
#
_symmetry.space_group_name_H-M   'P 1'
#
loop_
_entity.id
_entity.type
_entity.pdbx_description
1 polymer ?
#
loop_
_entity_poly.entity_id
_entity_poly.type
_entity_poly.pdbx_seq_one_letter_code
_entity_poly.pdbx_strand_id
1 'polypeptide(L)'
;MRDEWGRRPEIIEGEYEVIDEWDTEDTYYTREDRFVHINHDPPYITYGILAVNIGLWLIMSFIGTVFGLDLYYQLLYFGAKINQLIVQGEYWRLFTAMFLHIGIMHLFFNSYALYIYGSLVEKLFGRIRFIIIYATAGLMGSLLSYLLSPNPAAGASGAIFGLMGSLLYFRRRKRGLYQQAFGPSLYIIIGINLLFGFLQPGIDNWGHIGGLIGGFLAANAVGLYRERRFAIKEILIKILIWLLIISCFALGIWFGKHKYVKAMYIESTNYILRYEKAIKYQEDELQKLNGGKGDEIRTGSHCQVFQLSE
;
A
#
# COMPACT_ATOMS: atom_id res chain seq x y z
N MET A 1 -68.94 -16.07 29.19
CA MET A 1 -69.74 -14.98 28.58
C MET A 1 -69.64 -15.15 27.07
N ARG A 2 -70.76 -15.23 26.34
CA ARG A 2 -70.80 -15.27 24.87
C ARG A 2 -71.15 -13.87 24.36
N ASP A 3 -70.61 -13.47 23.22
CA ASP A 3 -70.95 -12.20 22.59
C ASP A 3 -72.35 -12.24 21.95
N GLU A 4 -72.85 -11.05 21.57
CA GLU A 4 -74.20 -10.78 21.07
C GLU A 4 -74.54 -11.51 19.74
N TRP A 5 -73.57 -12.21 19.16
CA TRP A 5 -73.71 -12.99 17.93
C TRP A 5 -73.57 -14.50 18.14
N GLY A 6 -73.58 -14.97 19.40
CA GLY A 6 -73.65 -16.39 19.74
C GLY A 6 -72.42 -17.21 19.35
N ARG A 7 -71.30 -16.58 18.98
CA ARG A 7 -70.07 -17.27 18.61
C ARG A 7 -69.29 -17.62 19.87
N ARG A 8 -68.81 -18.87 19.96
CA ARG A 8 -67.82 -19.23 20.98
C ARG A 8 -66.48 -18.63 20.53
N PRO A 9 -65.65 -18.10 21.44
CA PRO A 9 -64.30 -17.70 21.07
C PRO A 9 -63.57 -18.93 20.51
N GLU A 10 -63.13 -18.84 19.26
CA GLU A 10 -62.23 -19.81 18.67
C GLU A 10 -60.92 -19.72 19.44
N ILE A 11 -60.69 -20.69 20.33
CA ILE A 11 -59.35 -20.98 20.82
C ILE A 11 -58.65 -21.63 19.64
N ILE A 12 -57.80 -20.85 18.97
CA ILE A 12 -56.89 -21.38 17.98
C ILE A 12 -55.85 -22.17 18.79
N GLU A 13 -55.92 -23.50 18.75
CA GLU A 13 -54.85 -24.39 19.20
C GLU A 13 -54.01 -24.72 17.96
N GLY A 14 -52.83 -24.14 17.88
CA GLY A 14 -51.80 -24.49 16.92
C GLY A 14 -50.45 -24.52 17.64
N GLU A 15 -49.55 -25.42 17.25
CA GLU A 15 -48.17 -25.36 17.72
C GLU A 15 -47.55 -24.03 17.27
N TYR A 16 -47.21 -23.18 18.23
CA TYR A 16 -46.46 -21.97 17.98
C TYR A 16 -44.99 -22.27 18.21
N GLU A 17 -44.17 -22.09 17.19
CA GLU A 17 -42.73 -22.06 17.38
C GLU A 17 -42.38 -20.73 18.06
N VAL A 18 -41.99 -20.80 19.33
CA VAL A 18 -41.43 -19.66 20.06
C VAL A 18 -40.05 -19.42 19.46
N ILE A 19 -39.97 -18.46 18.53
CA ILE A 19 -38.69 -17.99 18.02
C ILE A 19 -38.01 -17.26 19.19
N ASP A 20 -36.92 -17.83 19.70
CA ASP A 20 -36.15 -17.23 20.78
C ASP A 20 -35.74 -15.80 20.40
N GLU A 21 -35.87 -14.88 21.35
CA GLU A 21 -35.60 -13.44 21.20
C GLU A 21 -34.17 -13.13 20.72
N TRP A 22 -33.27 -14.13 20.77
CA TRP A 22 -31.90 -14.11 20.29
C TRP A 22 -31.77 -14.07 18.76
N ASP A 23 -32.80 -14.45 17.99
CA ASP A 23 -32.80 -14.39 16.51
C ASP A 23 -33.35 -13.06 15.96
N THR A 24 -33.73 -12.11 16.83
CA THR A 24 -34.36 -10.86 16.39
C THR A 24 -33.38 -9.81 15.88
N GLU A 25 -32.06 -9.95 16.08
CA GLU A 25 -31.07 -9.01 15.52
C GLU A 25 -31.00 -9.05 13.98
N ASP A 26 -31.45 -10.13 13.34
CA ASP A 26 -31.43 -10.27 11.87
C ASP A 26 -32.68 -9.71 11.16
N THR A 27 -33.68 -9.21 11.89
CA THR A 27 -34.96 -8.77 11.29
C THR A 27 -35.10 -7.26 11.04
N TYR A 28 -34.10 -6.45 11.41
CA TYR A 28 -34.09 -5.00 11.14
C TYR A 28 -33.28 -4.57 9.90
N TYR A 29 -32.97 -5.49 8.97
CA TYR A 29 -32.47 -5.07 7.66
C TYR A 29 -33.63 -4.47 6.84
N THR A 30 -33.73 -3.14 6.87
CA THR A 30 -34.62 -2.38 5.99
C THR A 30 -34.46 -2.86 4.53
N ARG A 31 -35.57 -2.98 3.78
CA ARG A 31 -35.62 -3.51 2.40
C ARG A 31 -34.62 -2.87 1.41
N GLU A 32 -34.08 -1.68 1.72
CA GLU A 32 -33.06 -0.96 0.94
C GLU A 32 -31.64 -1.57 1.01
N ASP A 33 -31.36 -2.45 1.98
CA ASP A 33 -30.04 -3.09 2.13
C ASP A 33 -29.80 -4.33 1.28
N ARG A 34 -30.82 -4.77 0.53
CA ARG A 34 -30.74 -5.98 -0.31
C ARG A 34 -30.16 -5.75 -1.70
N PHE A 35 -30.02 -4.50 -2.14
CA PHE A 35 -29.58 -4.20 -3.50
C PHE A 35 -28.38 -3.26 -3.53
N VAL A 36 -27.43 -3.56 -4.41
CA VAL A 36 -26.30 -2.69 -4.74
C VAL A 36 -26.28 -2.49 -6.25
N HIS A 37 -26.03 -1.26 -6.69
CA HIS A 37 -25.81 -1.00 -8.10
C HIS A 37 -24.40 -1.46 -8.47
N ILE A 38 -24.32 -2.42 -9.39
CA ILE A 38 -23.07 -2.93 -9.93
C ILE A 38 -22.89 -2.35 -11.34
N ASN A 39 -21.68 -1.94 -11.69
CA ASN A 39 -21.36 -1.64 -13.07
C ASN A 39 -21.23 -2.96 -13.86
N HIS A 40 -21.99 -3.09 -14.96
CA HIS A 40 -22.02 -4.30 -15.77
C HIS A 40 -20.96 -4.28 -16.87
N ASP A 41 -20.31 -3.14 -17.11
CA ASP A 41 -19.20 -3.06 -18.04
C ASP A 41 -18.05 -4.00 -17.61
N PRO A 42 -17.27 -4.52 -18.57
CA PRO A 42 -15.99 -5.14 -18.27
C PRO A 42 -15.09 -4.20 -17.44
N PRO A 43 -14.26 -4.75 -16.54
CA PRO A 43 -13.37 -3.98 -15.68
C PRO A 43 -12.13 -3.48 -16.45
N TYR A 44 -12.36 -2.53 -17.36
CA TYR A 44 -11.34 -2.02 -18.29
C TYR A 44 -10.16 -1.38 -17.57
N ILE A 45 -10.37 -0.71 -16.43
CA ILE A 45 -9.26 -0.09 -15.71
C ILE A 45 -8.37 -1.17 -15.10
N THR A 46 -8.96 -2.21 -14.52
CA THR A 46 -8.22 -3.37 -13.99
C THR A 46 -7.37 -4.00 -15.08
N TYR A 47 -7.93 -4.22 -16.27
CA TYR A 47 -7.19 -4.76 -17.42
C TYR A 47 -6.07 -3.83 -17.89
N GLY A 48 -6.31 -2.52 -17.89
CA GLY A 48 -5.29 -1.51 -18.19
C GLY A 48 -4.12 -1.56 -17.21
N ILE A 49 -4.39 -1.63 -15.91
CA ILE A 49 -3.34 -1.72 -14.89
C ILE A 49 -2.57 -3.04 -15.02
N LEU A 50 -3.24 -4.16 -15.29
CA LEU A 50 -2.59 -5.44 -15.56
C LEU A 50 -1.64 -5.35 -16.76
N ALA A 51 -2.10 -4.77 -17.87
CA ALA A 51 -1.28 -4.56 -19.06
C ALA A 51 -0.04 -3.69 -18.77
N VAL A 52 -0.21 -2.62 -17.99
CA VAL A 52 0.91 -1.76 -17.56
C VAL A 52 1.91 -2.52 -16.69
N ASN A 53 1.45 -3.29 -15.70
CA ASN A 53 2.33 -4.07 -14.82
C ASN A 53 3.14 -5.11 -15.59
N ILE A 54 2.48 -5.84 -16.51
CA ILE A 54 3.14 -6.85 -17.34
C ILE A 54 4.12 -6.18 -18.30
N GLY A 55 3.71 -5.10 -18.97
CA GLY A 55 4.55 -4.35 -19.91
C GLY A 55 5.80 -3.77 -19.24
N LEU A 56 5.65 -3.13 -18.07
CA LEU A 56 6.78 -2.58 -17.33
C LEU A 56 7.72 -3.67 -16.82
N TRP A 57 7.20 -4.81 -16.37
CA TRP A 57 8.04 -5.94 -15.97
C TRP A 57 8.85 -6.50 -17.14
N LEU A 58 8.23 -6.63 -18.32
CA LEU A 58 8.92 -7.06 -19.55
C LEU A 58 10.02 -6.08 -19.96
N ILE A 59 9.72 -4.77 -19.97
CA ILE A 59 10.71 -3.73 -20.30
C ILE A 59 11.86 -3.74 -19.29
N MET A 60 11.56 -3.80 -17.99
CA MET A 60 12.57 -3.84 -16.94
C MET A 60 13.47 -5.05 -17.05
N SER A 61 12.89 -6.24 -17.28
CA SER A 61 13.64 -7.49 -17.44
C SER A 61 14.49 -7.50 -18.71
N PHE A 62 13.96 -6.96 -19.82
CA PHE A 62 14.68 -6.84 -21.08
C PHE A 62 15.87 -5.90 -20.95
N ILE A 63 15.69 -4.68 -20.41
CA ILE A 63 16.78 -3.74 -20.16
C ILE A 63 17.81 -4.34 -19.19
N GLY A 64 17.35 -4.99 -18.13
CA GLY A 64 18.23 -5.71 -17.21
C GLY A 64 19.13 -6.73 -17.89
N THR A 65 18.57 -7.50 -18.82
CA THR A 65 19.30 -8.52 -19.57
C THR A 65 20.26 -7.90 -20.59
N VAL A 66 19.80 -6.92 -21.38
CA VAL A 66 20.58 -6.30 -22.46
C VAL A 66 21.78 -5.51 -21.95
N PHE A 67 21.61 -4.78 -20.84
CA PHE A 67 22.65 -3.92 -20.27
C PHE A 67 23.39 -4.56 -19.08
N GLY A 68 23.08 -5.83 -18.74
CA GLY A 68 23.72 -6.54 -17.63
C GLY A 68 23.46 -5.91 -16.26
N LEU A 69 22.30 -5.26 -16.08
CA LEU A 69 21.94 -4.63 -14.81
C LEU A 69 21.43 -5.68 -13.83
N ASP A 70 22.00 -5.70 -12.63
CA ASP A 70 21.42 -6.47 -11.54
C ASP A 70 20.03 -5.92 -11.12
N LEU A 71 19.34 -6.67 -10.26
CA LEU A 71 18.01 -6.29 -9.80
C LEU A 71 18.00 -4.95 -9.05
N TYR A 72 19.07 -4.62 -8.33
CA TYR A 72 19.13 -3.36 -7.57
C TYR A 72 19.13 -2.17 -8.53
N TYR A 73 19.98 -2.19 -9.56
CA TYR A 73 20.03 -1.12 -10.57
C TYR A 73 18.73 -1.05 -11.39
N GLN A 74 18.11 -2.18 -11.71
CA GLN A 74 16.79 -2.19 -12.36
C GLN A 74 15.76 -1.43 -11.50
N LEU A 75 15.66 -1.75 -10.20
CA LEU A 75 14.75 -1.07 -9.28
C LEU A 75 15.09 0.43 -9.10
N LEU A 76 16.38 0.76 -9.02
CA LEU A 76 16.87 2.13 -8.92
C LEU A 76 16.38 2.99 -10.09
N TYR A 77 16.64 2.56 -11.32
CA TYR A 77 16.34 3.34 -12.52
C TYR A 77 14.85 3.38 -12.88
N PHE A 78 14.12 2.29 -12.65
CA PHE A 78 12.70 2.22 -13.01
C PHE A 78 11.77 2.92 -12.02
N GLY A 79 12.29 3.43 -10.89
CA GLY A 79 11.49 4.22 -9.97
C GLY A 79 10.92 3.44 -8.80
N ALA A 80 11.62 2.40 -8.32
CA ALA A 80 11.25 1.77 -7.07
C ALA A 80 11.32 2.77 -5.91
N LYS A 81 10.55 2.50 -4.86
CA LYS A 81 10.54 3.31 -3.65
C LYS A 81 11.89 3.14 -2.96
N ILE A 82 12.67 4.22 -2.93
CA ILE A 82 14.01 4.28 -2.31
C ILE A 82 14.04 5.54 -1.43
N ASN A 83 14.20 5.36 -0.13
CA ASN A 83 14.03 6.43 0.85
C ASN A 83 14.97 7.61 0.59
N GLN A 84 16.24 7.32 0.31
CA GLN A 84 17.27 8.32 0.08
C GLN A 84 16.92 9.24 -1.11
N LEU A 85 16.42 8.66 -2.21
CA LEU A 85 16.05 9.42 -3.41
C LEU A 85 14.74 10.20 -3.22
N ILE A 86 13.77 9.61 -2.51
CA ILE A 86 12.53 10.32 -2.15
C ILE A 86 12.83 11.58 -1.34
N VAL A 87 13.79 11.51 -0.42
CA VAL A 87 14.21 12.65 0.41
C VAL A 87 14.90 13.74 -0.39
N GLN A 88 15.60 13.35 -1.46
CA GLN A 88 16.23 14.25 -2.43
C GLN A 88 15.22 14.89 -3.41
N GLY A 89 13.93 14.57 -3.30
CA GLY A 89 12.86 15.21 -4.07
C GLY A 89 12.20 14.29 -5.11
N GLU A 90 12.63 13.03 -5.23
CA GLU A 90 12.04 12.07 -6.17
C GLU A 90 10.73 11.46 -5.62
N TYR A 91 9.79 12.31 -5.21
CA TYR A 91 8.50 11.90 -4.61
C TYR A 91 7.65 11.04 -5.54
N TRP A 92 7.85 11.16 -6.85
CA TRP A 92 7.18 10.35 -7.88
C TRP A 92 7.43 8.84 -7.68
N ARG A 93 8.53 8.45 -7.01
CA ARG A 93 8.84 7.06 -6.65
C ARG A 93 7.78 6.41 -5.77
N LEU A 94 7.06 7.19 -4.96
CA LEU A 94 5.95 6.68 -4.16
C LEU A 94 4.80 6.15 -5.03
N PHE A 95 4.66 6.70 -6.24
CA PHE A 95 3.65 6.30 -7.21
C PHE A 95 4.17 5.22 -8.17
N THR A 96 5.34 5.44 -8.79
CA THR A 96 5.87 4.51 -9.81
C THR A 96 6.20 3.13 -9.25
N ALA A 97 6.62 3.04 -7.98
CA ALA A 97 6.90 1.78 -7.31
C ALA A 97 5.70 0.81 -7.30
N MET A 98 4.47 1.32 -7.42
CA MET A 98 3.25 0.52 -7.46
C MET A 98 3.16 -0.39 -8.70
N PHE A 99 3.89 -0.08 -9.77
CA PHE A 99 3.78 -0.81 -11.04
C PHE A 99 4.97 -1.72 -11.34
N LEU A 100 6.02 -1.65 -10.52
CA LEU A 100 7.24 -2.46 -10.67
C LEU A 100 7.10 -3.79 -9.94
N HIS A 101 7.71 -4.85 -10.48
CA HIS A 101 7.61 -6.19 -9.90
C HIS A 101 8.96 -6.89 -9.88
N ILE A 102 9.28 -7.55 -8.77
CA ILE A 102 10.53 -8.28 -8.57
C ILE A 102 10.33 -9.74 -8.95
N GLY A 103 10.80 -10.12 -10.14
CA GLY A 103 10.69 -11.49 -10.64
C GLY A 103 9.26 -11.90 -11.04
N ILE A 104 9.17 -13.04 -11.74
CA ILE A 104 7.92 -13.46 -12.41
C ILE A 104 6.84 -13.92 -11.43
N MET A 105 7.22 -14.61 -10.34
CA MET A 105 6.24 -15.10 -9.35
C MET A 105 5.55 -13.94 -8.64
N HIS A 106 6.30 -12.87 -8.32
CA HIS A 106 5.73 -11.69 -7.70
C HIS A 106 4.77 -10.95 -8.64
N LEU A 107 5.11 -10.85 -9.93
CA LEU A 107 4.19 -10.32 -10.94
C LEU A 107 2.92 -11.17 -11.06
N PHE A 108 3.08 -12.50 -11.12
CA PHE A 108 1.97 -13.43 -11.27
C PHE A 108 0.95 -13.30 -10.13
N PHE A 109 1.40 -13.40 -8.87
CA PHE A 109 0.49 -13.33 -7.73
C PHE A 109 -0.19 -11.97 -7.58
N ASN A 110 0.52 -10.87 -7.83
CA ASN A 110 -0.10 -9.54 -7.85
C ASN A 110 -1.10 -9.39 -8.99
N SER A 111 -0.77 -9.90 -10.19
CA SER A 111 -1.67 -9.82 -11.35
C SER A 111 -2.93 -10.66 -11.12
N TYR A 112 -2.78 -11.85 -10.54
CA TYR A 112 -3.91 -12.70 -10.17
C TYR A 112 -4.81 -12.04 -9.12
N ALA A 113 -4.22 -11.51 -8.04
CA ALA A 113 -4.97 -10.81 -7.01
C ALA A 113 -5.63 -9.53 -7.54
N LEU A 114 -4.93 -8.74 -8.36
CA LEU A 114 -5.47 -7.55 -9.01
C LEU A 114 -6.63 -7.91 -9.95
N TYR A 115 -6.53 -9.00 -10.71
CA TYR A 115 -7.63 -9.45 -11.55
C TYR A 115 -8.88 -9.77 -10.72
N ILE A 116 -8.74 -10.48 -9.60
CA ILE A 116 -9.86 -10.84 -8.72
C ILE A 116 -10.44 -9.61 -8.03
N TYR A 117 -9.63 -8.94 -7.21
CA TYR A 117 -10.11 -7.84 -6.37
C TYR A 117 -10.33 -6.56 -7.15
N GLY A 118 -9.49 -6.28 -8.16
CA GLY A 118 -9.64 -5.13 -9.04
C GLY A 118 -10.95 -5.19 -9.81
N SER A 119 -11.23 -6.32 -10.48
CA SER A 119 -12.46 -6.48 -11.25
C SER A 119 -13.70 -6.33 -10.37
N LEU A 120 -13.66 -6.89 -9.16
CA LEU A 120 -14.77 -6.80 -8.21
C LEU A 120 -15.00 -5.38 -7.71
N VAL A 121 -13.94 -4.70 -7.25
CA VAL A 121 -14.04 -3.33 -6.73
C VAL A 121 -14.40 -2.35 -7.86
N GLU A 122 -13.87 -2.50 -9.07
CA GLU A 122 -14.25 -1.67 -10.22
C GLU A 122 -15.73 -1.79 -10.56
N LYS A 123 -16.30 -2.99 -10.44
CA LYS A 123 -17.74 -3.21 -10.62
C LYS A 123 -18.57 -2.61 -9.47
N LEU A 124 -18.12 -2.73 -8.23
CA LEU A 124 -18.84 -2.22 -7.04
C LEU A 124 -18.80 -0.69 -6.89
N PHE A 125 -17.70 -0.05 -7.29
CA PHE A 125 -17.47 1.38 -7.10
C PHE A 125 -17.58 2.18 -8.41
N GLY A 126 -17.45 1.51 -9.57
CA GLY A 126 -17.33 2.15 -10.88
C GLY A 126 -15.91 2.64 -11.16
N ARG A 127 -15.62 2.88 -12.44
CA ARG A 127 -14.25 3.11 -12.97
C ARG A 127 -13.51 4.26 -12.27
N ILE A 128 -14.14 5.43 -12.17
CA ILE A 128 -13.50 6.64 -11.61
C ILE A 128 -13.16 6.45 -10.12
N ARG A 129 -14.09 5.88 -9.35
CA ARG A 129 -13.89 5.67 -7.91
C ARG A 129 -12.89 4.57 -7.65
N PHE A 130 -12.86 3.53 -8.49
CA PHE A 130 -11.82 2.51 -8.46
C PHE A 130 -10.42 3.10 -8.68
N ILE A 131 -10.24 3.97 -9.68
CA ILE A 131 -8.95 4.65 -9.91
C ILE A 131 -8.52 5.41 -8.65
N ILE A 132 -9.43 6.18 -8.05
CA ILE A 132 -9.16 6.95 -6.84
C ILE A 132 -8.76 6.02 -5.69
N ILE A 133 -9.52 4.95 -5.43
CA ILE A 133 -9.23 3.99 -4.37
C ILE A 133 -7.86 3.33 -4.61
N TYR A 134 -7.59 2.85 -5.82
CA TYR A 134 -6.34 2.17 -6.17
C TYR A 134 -5.12 3.09 -6.00
N ALA A 135 -5.21 4.33 -6.52
CA ALA A 135 -4.14 5.31 -6.44
C ALA A 135 -3.90 5.76 -5.00
N THR A 136 -4.95 6.12 -4.24
CA THR A 136 -4.82 6.53 -2.84
C THR A 136 -4.28 5.39 -1.96
N ALA A 137 -4.76 4.15 -2.16
CA ALA A 137 -4.25 3.00 -1.46
C ALA A 137 -2.76 2.77 -1.72
N GLY A 138 -2.35 2.74 -2.98
CA GLY A 138 -0.95 2.55 -3.34
C GLY A 138 -0.05 3.65 -2.79
N LEU A 139 -0.46 4.91 -2.89
CA LEU A 139 0.27 6.05 -2.32
C LEU A 139 0.39 5.98 -0.81
N MET A 140 -0.70 5.64 -0.10
CA MET A 140 -0.67 5.47 1.37
C MET A 140 0.17 4.28 1.80
N GLY A 141 0.16 3.19 1.01
CA GLY A 141 1.06 2.06 1.19
C GLY A 141 2.53 2.45 1.04
N SER A 142 2.89 3.05 -0.10
CA SER A 142 4.24 3.54 -0.34
C SER A 142 4.70 4.57 0.70
N LEU A 143 3.80 5.42 1.18
CA LEU A 143 4.09 6.37 2.25
C LEU A 143 4.40 5.65 3.56
N LEU A 144 3.55 4.70 3.99
CA LEU A 144 3.80 4.01 5.26
C LEU A 144 5.07 3.16 5.19
N SER A 145 5.33 2.52 4.05
CA SER A 145 6.62 1.89 3.75
C SER A 145 7.78 2.88 3.82
N TYR A 146 7.66 4.05 3.21
CA TYR A 146 8.67 5.10 3.29
C TYR A 146 8.93 5.51 4.74
N LEU A 147 7.91 5.60 5.57
CA LEU A 147 8.08 6.00 6.97
C LEU A 147 8.69 4.91 7.86
N LEU A 148 8.42 3.63 7.59
CA LEU A 148 8.66 2.55 8.54
C LEU A 148 9.58 1.43 8.02
N SER A 149 9.81 1.35 6.71
CA SER A 149 10.70 0.37 6.09
C SER A 149 11.95 1.05 5.48
N PRO A 150 13.16 0.63 5.87
CA PRO A 150 14.41 1.14 5.28
C PRO A 150 14.67 0.58 3.88
N ASN A 151 14.05 -0.55 3.53
CA ASN A 151 14.37 -1.29 2.32
C ASN A 151 13.72 -0.67 1.06
N PRO A 152 14.32 -0.87 -0.12
CA PRO A 152 13.65 -0.64 -1.38
C PRO A 152 12.35 -1.44 -1.48
N ALA A 153 11.32 -0.86 -2.07
CA ALA A 153 10.04 -1.54 -2.29
C ALA A 153 9.51 -1.30 -3.72
N ALA A 154 8.90 -2.34 -4.27
CA ALA A 154 8.26 -2.35 -5.58
C ALA A 154 7.13 -3.38 -5.55
N GLY A 155 5.97 -3.05 -6.10
CA GLY A 155 4.85 -3.98 -6.22
C GLY A 155 3.49 -3.31 -6.12
N ALA A 156 2.51 -3.86 -6.85
CA ALA A 156 1.12 -3.44 -6.77
C ALA A 156 0.43 -3.86 -5.46
N SER A 157 1.07 -4.69 -4.64
CA SER A 157 0.45 -5.34 -3.48
C SER A 157 -0.12 -4.35 -2.46
N GLY A 158 0.50 -3.18 -2.24
CA GLY A 158 -0.05 -2.15 -1.37
C GLY A 158 -1.42 -1.65 -1.86
N ALA A 159 -1.54 -1.36 -3.15
CA ALA A 159 -2.81 -0.95 -3.75
C ALA A 159 -3.84 -2.09 -3.71
N ILE A 160 -3.43 -3.33 -3.95
CA ILE A 160 -4.30 -4.53 -3.87
C ILE A 160 -4.83 -4.75 -2.45
N PHE A 161 -4.00 -4.58 -1.43
CA PHE A 161 -4.46 -4.58 -0.03
C PHE A 161 -5.47 -3.46 0.22
N GLY A 162 -5.31 -2.30 -0.40
CA GLY A 162 -6.33 -1.26 -0.34
C GLY A 162 -7.63 -1.60 -1.05
N LEU A 163 -7.59 -2.39 -2.14
CA LEU A 163 -8.81 -2.94 -2.72
C LEU A 163 -9.53 -3.86 -1.72
N MET A 164 -8.81 -4.72 -0.99
CA MET A 164 -9.39 -5.49 0.11
C MET A 164 -9.93 -4.56 1.23
N GLY A 165 -9.23 -3.47 1.54
CA GLY A 165 -9.68 -2.45 2.49
C GLY A 165 -10.98 -1.77 2.06
N SER A 166 -11.15 -1.51 0.76
CA SER A 166 -12.41 -0.99 0.21
C SER A 166 -13.58 -1.96 0.37
N LEU A 167 -13.31 -3.27 0.33
CA LEU A 167 -14.32 -4.30 0.59
C LEU A 167 -14.71 -4.36 2.08
N LEU A 168 -13.81 -3.98 3.00
CA LEU A 168 -14.16 -3.77 4.41
C LEU A 168 -15.08 -2.56 4.60
N TYR A 169 -14.93 -1.51 3.79
CA TYR A 169 -15.93 -0.43 3.73
C TYR A 169 -17.26 -0.94 3.18
N PHE A 170 -17.24 -1.77 2.13
CA PHE A 170 -18.45 -2.40 1.61
C PHE A 170 -19.19 -3.21 2.68
N ARG A 171 -18.48 -3.95 3.54
CA ARG A 171 -19.07 -4.63 4.72
C ARG A 171 -19.81 -3.66 5.64
N ARG A 172 -19.19 -2.52 5.97
CA ARG A 172 -19.80 -1.48 6.82
C ARG A 172 -21.10 -0.97 6.21
N ARG A 173 -21.17 -0.87 4.88
CA ARG A 173 -22.32 -0.29 4.17
C ARG A 173 -23.40 -1.29 3.79
N LYS A 174 -23.04 -2.55 3.52
CA LYS A 174 -23.91 -3.63 3.04
C LYS A 174 -23.53 -4.97 3.67
N ARG A 175 -23.72 -5.07 4.99
CA ARG A 175 -23.28 -6.22 5.82
C ARG A 175 -23.83 -7.57 5.33
N GLY A 176 -25.13 -7.66 5.03
CA GLY A 176 -25.75 -8.90 4.55
C GLY A 176 -25.17 -9.40 3.23
N LEU A 177 -25.04 -8.54 2.23
CA LEU A 177 -24.43 -8.89 0.93
C LEU A 177 -22.95 -9.26 1.08
N TYR A 178 -22.22 -8.56 1.94
CA TYR A 178 -20.84 -8.92 2.25
C TYR A 178 -20.73 -10.32 2.87
N GLN A 179 -21.60 -10.64 3.84
CA GLN A 179 -21.59 -11.94 4.51
C GLN A 179 -21.85 -13.08 3.52
N GLN A 180 -22.77 -12.88 2.58
CA GLN A 180 -23.06 -13.86 1.52
C GLN A 180 -21.92 -14.01 0.51
N ALA A 181 -21.28 -12.90 0.11
CA ALA A 181 -20.26 -12.92 -0.94
C ALA A 181 -18.86 -13.34 -0.43
N PHE A 182 -18.50 -12.94 0.79
CA PHE A 182 -17.14 -13.13 1.32
C PHE A 182 -17.12 -13.89 2.64
N GLY A 183 -18.09 -13.66 3.53
CA GLY A 183 -18.05 -14.19 4.89
C GLY A 183 -16.73 -13.86 5.63
N PRO A 184 -16.13 -14.81 6.38
CA PRO A 184 -14.87 -14.59 7.08
C PRO A 184 -13.64 -14.66 6.16
N SER A 185 -13.78 -15.14 4.92
CA SER A 185 -12.65 -15.45 4.03
C SER A 185 -11.74 -14.24 3.75
N LEU A 186 -12.32 -13.04 3.61
CA LEU A 186 -11.55 -11.82 3.35
C LEU A 186 -10.63 -11.46 4.54
N TYR A 187 -11.10 -11.65 5.78
CA TYR A 187 -10.28 -11.41 6.96
C TYR A 187 -9.16 -12.43 7.08
N ILE A 188 -9.47 -13.70 6.80
CA ILE A 188 -8.51 -14.80 6.81
C ILE A 188 -7.41 -14.54 5.76
N ILE A 189 -7.76 -14.17 4.54
CA ILE A 189 -6.75 -13.94 3.49
C ILE A 189 -5.90 -12.69 3.78
N ILE A 190 -6.48 -11.62 4.32
CA ILE A 190 -5.71 -10.45 4.79
C ILE A 190 -4.73 -10.89 5.88
N GLY A 191 -5.21 -11.64 6.88
CA GLY A 191 -4.41 -12.11 8.01
C GLY A 191 -3.26 -13.03 7.57
N ILE A 192 -3.54 -14.01 6.70
CA ILE A 192 -2.53 -14.93 6.16
C ILE A 192 -1.48 -14.17 5.34
N ASN A 193 -1.87 -13.24 4.47
CA ASN A 193 -0.89 -12.49 3.67
C ASN A 193 0.01 -11.62 4.54
N LEU A 194 -0.54 -10.95 5.57
CA LEU A 194 0.26 -10.17 6.51
C LEU A 194 1.19 -11.05 7.35
N LEU A 195 0.69 -12.18 7.85
CA LEU A 195 1.50 -13.14 8.58
C LEU A 195 2.65 -13.65 7.71
N PHE A 196 2.35 -14.10 6.50
CA PHE A 196 3.35 -14.56 5.53
C PHE A 196 4.37 -13.45 5.23
N GLY A 197 3.93 -12.21 5.08
CA GLY A 197 4.84 -11.08 4.85
C GLY A 197 5.76 -10.75 6.02
N PHE A 198 5.39 -11.09 7.27
CA PHE A 198 6.30 -10.96 8.42
C PHE A 198 7.30 -12.11 8.48
N LEU A 199 6.96 -13.27 7.91
CA LEU A 199 7.80 -14.46 7.88
C LEU A 199 8.78 -14.48 6.70
N GLN A 200 8.41 -13.85 5.58
CA GLN A 200 9.19 -13.89 4.34
C GLN A 200 9.98 -12.58 4.14
N PRO A 201 11.32 -12.61 4.20
CA PRO A 201 12.15 -11.46 3.88
C PRO A 201 11.88 -10.92 2.48
N GLY A 202 11.89 -9.59 2.34
CA GLY A 202 11.63 -8.91 1.07
C GLY A 202 10.16 -8.53 0.84
N ILE A 203 9.23 -8.94 1.72
CA ILE A 203 7.84 -8.47 1.68
C ILE A 203 7.67 -7.20 2.53
N ASP A 204 7.02 -6.20 1.95
CA ASP A 204 6.78 -4.92 2.58
C ASP A 204 5.41 -4.83 3.25
N ASN A 205 5.34 -5.33 4.48
CA ASN A 205 4.11 -5.31 5.28
C ASN A 205 3.63 -3.91 5.66
N TRP A 206 4.54 -2.95 5.82
CA TRP A 206 4.14 -1.56 6.05
C TRP A 206 3.44 -0.99 4.82
N GLY A 207 3.89 -1.37 3.62
CA GLY A 207 3.17 -1.12 2.38
C GLY A 207 1.77 -1.71 2.36
N HIS A 208 1.60 -2.98 2.78
CA HIS A 208 0.29 -3.65 2.83
C HIS A 208 -0.66 -3.00 3.83
N ILE A 209 -0.20 -2.71 5.04
CA ILE A 209 -1.01 -2.08 6.09
C ILE A 209 -1.42 -0.66 5.67
N GLY A 210 -0.49 0.14 5.14
CA GLY A 210 -0.78 1.48 4.67
C GLY A 210 -1.77 1.49 3.51
N GLY A 211 -1.65 0.51 2.61
CA GLY A 211 -2.58 0.28 1.52
C GLY A 211 -3.98 -0.09 2.00
N LEU A 212 -4.09 -1.05 2.93
CA LEU A 212 -5.35 -1.51 3.51
C LEU A 212 -6.13 -0.34 4.16
N ILE A 213 -5.43 0.45 4.98
CA ILE A 213 -6.02 1.64 5.65
C ILE A 213 -6.39 2.70 4.60
N GLY A 214 -5.48 3.02 3.68
CA GLY A 214 -5.69 4.04 2.65
C GLY A 214 -6.88 3.71 1.74
N GLY A 215 -7.00 2.45 1.32
CA GLY A 215 -8.12 1.97 0.50
C GLY A 215 -9.45 1.97 1.24
N PHE A 216 -9.48 1.59 2.52
CA PHE A 216 -10.67 1.72 3.36
C PHE A 216 -11.12 3.18 3.47
N LEU A 217 -10.21 4.10 3.79
CA LEU A 217 -10.51 5.54 3.91
C LEU A 217 -10.98 6.13 2.57
N ALA A 218 -10.27 5.84 1.47
CA ALA A 218 -10.64 6.31 0.15
C ALA A 218 -12.03 5.81 -0.26
N ALA A 219 -12.34 4.53 0.00
CA ALA A 219 -13.64 3.95 -0.28
C ALA A 219 -14.77 4.63 0.51
N ASN A 220 -14.53 4.93 1.80
CA ASN A 220 -15.46 5.72 2.62
C ASN A 220 -15.69 7.12 2.04
N ALA A 221 -14.62 7.77 1.56
CA ALA A 221 -14.68 9.13 1.02
C ALA A 221 -15.43 9.21 -0.32
N VAL A 222 -15.29 8.20 -1.20
CA VAL A 222 -15.94 8.18 -2.52
C VAL A 222 -17.35 7.56 -2.51
N GLY A 223 -17.60 6.57 -1.66
CA GLY A 223 -18.88 5.83 -1.58
C GLY A 223 -19.15 4.85 -2.73
N LEU A 224 -20.21 4.05 -2.60
CA LEU A 224 -20.56 2.96 -3.53
C LEU A 224 -21.19 3.46 -4.83
N TYR A 225 -20.99 2.72 -5.94
CA TYR A 225 -21.43 3.14 -7.26
C TYR A 225 -22.91 3.59 -7.29
N ARG A 226 -23.15 4.75 -7.92
CA ARG A 226 -24.48 5.40 -8.03
C ARG A 226 -25.22 5.66 -6.70
N GLU A 227 -24.54 5.64 -5.57
CA GLU A 227 -25.07 6.21 -4.32
C GLU A 227 -25.18 7.73 -4.49
N ARG A 228 -26.40 8.24 -4.72
CA ARG A 228 -26.68 9.62 -5.16
C ARG A 228 -27.24 10.56 -4.09
N ARG A 229 -27.79 10.03 -2.99
CA ARG A 229 -28.42 10.84 -1.94
C ARG A 229 -27.62 10.75 -0.65
N PHE A 230 -26.77 11.75 -0.41
CA PHE A 230 -26.06 11.90 0.85
C PHE A 230 -26.73 13.01 1.67
N ALA A 231 -27.00 12.73 2.94
CA ALA A 231 -27.33 13.80 3.89
C ALA A 231 -26.13 14.77 4.00
N ILE A 232 -26.36 16.03 4.37
CA ILE A 232 -25.27 17.01 4.56
C ILE A 232 -24.19 16.48 5.50
N LYS A 233 -24.57 15.76 6.56
CA LYS A 233 -23.65 15.09 7.49
C LYS A 233 -22.71 14.11 6.79
N GLU A 234 -23.22 13.31 5.84
CA GLU A 234 -22.41 12.36 5.07
C GLU A 234 -21.42 13.07 4.14
N ILE A 235 -21.82 14.18 3.52
CA ILE A 235 -20.93 15.00 2.69
C ILE A 235 -19.79 15.58 3.54
N LEU A 236 -20.10 16.12 4.72
CA LEU A 236 -19.10 16.65 5.64
C LEU A 236 -18.11 15.57 6.09
N ILE A 237 -18.60 14.37 6.45
CA ILE A 237 -17.74 13.24 6.81
C ILE A 237 -16.78 12.89 5.65
N LYS A 238 -17.27 12.83 4.42
CA LYS A 238 -16.42 12.55 3.24
C LYS A 238 -15.35 13.61 3.02
N ILE A 239 -15.67 14.89 3.19
CA ILE A 239 -14.71 15.98 3.10
C ILE A 239 -13.65 15.84 4.20
N LEU A 240 -14.06 15.57 5.44
CA LEU A 240 -13.14 15.36 6.56
C LEU A 240 -12.21 14.17 6.34
N ILE A 241 -12.69 13.08 5.76
CA ILE A 241 -11.84 11.92 5.42
C ILE A 241 -10.81 12.31 4.35
N TRP A 242 -11.19 13.07 3.32
CA TRP A 242 -10.22 13.56 2.33
C TRP A 242 -9.17 14.48 2.95
N LEU A 243 -9.59 15.40 3.81
CA LEU A 243 -8.66 16.27 4.55
C LEU A 243 -7.72 15.45 5.44
N LEU A 244 -8.23 14.40 6.08
CA LEU A 244 -7.42 13.47 6.87
C LEU A 244 -6.37 12.77 5.99
N ILE A 245 -6.77 12.19 4.85
CA ILE A 245 -5.84 11.52 3.92
C ILE A 245 -4.75 12.48 3.46
N ILE A 246 -5.13 13.69 3.02
CA ILE A 246 -4.18 14.71 2.54
C ILE A 246 -3.24 15.15 3.66
N SER A 247 -3.77 15.38 4.87
CA SER A 247 -2.99 15.77 6.05
C SER A 247 -2.00 14.67 6.44
N CYS A 248 -2.45 13.42 6.54
CA CYS A 248 -1.57 12.28 6.79
C CYS A 248 -0.48 12.15 5.74
N PHE A 249 -0.81 12.37 4.47
CA PHE A 249 0.17 12.31 3.39
C PHE A 249 1.20 13.44 3.50
N ALA A 250 0.76 14.68 3.64
CA ALA A 250 1.65 15.84 3.77
C ALA A 250 2.55 15.75 5.01
N LEU A 251 1.98 15.40 6.17
CA LEU A 251 2.73 15.21 7.41
C LEU A 251 3.69 14.02 7.31
N GLY A 252 3.29 12.95 6.63
CA GLY A 252 4.16 11.80 6.38
C GLY A 252 5.37 12.16 5.52
N ILE A 253 5.18 12.90 4.43
CA ILE A 253 6.30 13.38 3.60
C ILE A 253 7.22 14.28 4.42
N TRP A 254 6.66 15.23 5.15
CA TRP A 254 7.42 16.13 6.03
C TRP A 254 8.23 15.35 7.08
N PHE A 255 7.59 14.42 7.80
CA PHE A 255 8.23 13.62 8.84
C PHE A 255 9.33 12.72 8.26
N GLY A 256 9.06 12.02 7.17
CA GLY A 256 10.04 11.16 6.52
C GLY A 256 11.27 11.94 6.03
N LYS A 257 11.07 13.16 5.48
CA LYS A 257 12.17 14.04 5.09
C LYS A 257 13.08 14.33 6.29
N HIS A 258 12.51 14.73 7.43
CA HIS A 258 13.30 15.02 8.63
C HIS A 258 14.02 13.77 9.18
N LYS A 259 13.33 12.61 9.17
CA LYS A 259 13.90 11.33 9.61
C LYS A 259 15.13 10.96 8.80
N TYR A 260 15.04 10.97 7.47
CA TYR A 260 16.09 10.47 6.60
C TYR A 260 17.17 11.50 6.26
N VAL A 261 16.88 12.81 6.25
CA VAL A 261 17.92 13.84 6.14
C VAL A 261 18.89 13.69 7.30
N LYS A 262 18.38 13.59 8.53
CA LYS A 262 19.22 13.41 9.73
C LYS A 262 20.04 12.12 9.64
N ALA A 263 19.42 11.01 9.22
CA ALA A 263 20.13 9.74 9.04
C ALA A 263 21.26 9.85 8.01
N MET A 264 20.99 10.49 6.86
CA MET A 264 21.96 10.69 5.78
C MET A 264 23.16 11.52 6.23
N TYR A 265 22.94 12.63 6.96
CA TYR A 265 24.04 13.44 7.51
C TYR A 265 24.91 12.66 8.51
N ILE A 266 24.29 11.84 9.35
CA ILE A 266 25.03 11.00 10.31
C ILE A 266 25.86 9.96 9.57
N GLU A 267 25.28 9.31 8.55
CA GLU A 267 25.94 8.29 7.74
C GLU A 267 27.12 8.87 6.95
N SER A 268 26.95 10.04 6.31
CA SER A 268 28.03 10.71 5.57
C SER A 268 29.18 11.12 6.49
N THR A 269 28.88 11.63 7.69
CA THR A 269 29.90 12.01 8.68
C THR A 269 30.67 10.78 9.17
N ASN A 270 29.96 9.68 9.46
CA ASN A 270 30.60 8.43 9.87
C ASN A 270 31.47 7.84 8.76
N TYR A 271 31.08 7.98 7.50
CA TYR A 271 31.87 7.54 6.36
C TYR A 271 33.19 8.33 6.26
N ILE A 272 33.12 9.66 6.34
CA ILE A 272 34.31 10.53 6.32
C ILE A 272 35.26 10.18 7.47
N LEU A 273 34.73 10.05 8.70
CA LEU A 273 35.54 9.70 9.88
C LEU A 273 36.22 8.33 9.75
N ARG A 274 35.55 7.32 9.17
CA ARG A 274 36.15 6.02 8.89
C ARG A 274 37.28 6.13 7.86
N TYR A 275 37.07 6.95 6.84
CA TYR A 275 38.06 7.16 5.78
C TYR A 275 39.30 7.89 6.31
N GLU A 276 39.11 8.97 7.09
CA GLU A 276 40.21 9.68 7.76
C GLU A 276 40.99 8.77 8.71
N LYS A 277 40.30 7.91 9.46
CA LYS A 277 40.95 6.93 10.34
C LYS A 277 41.77 5.89 9.56
N ALA A 278 41.27 5.45 8.39
CA ALA A 278 41.99 4.53 7.53
C ALA A 278 43.24 5.17 6.93
N ILE A 279 43.16 6.42 6.46
CA ILE A 279 44.31 7.19 5.98
C ILE A 279 45.37 7.32 7.08
N LYS A 280 44.96 7.77 8.27
CA LYS A 280 45.89 7.92 9.41
C LYS A 280 46.59 6.62 9.78
N TYR A 281 45.86 5.50 9.80
CA TYR A 281 46.45 4.19 10.06
C TYR A 281 47.50 3.81 9.00
N GLN A 282 47.23 4.12 7.73
CA GLN A 282 48.15 3.83 6.63
C GLN A 282 49.40 4.74 6.66
N GLU A 283 49.25 6.00 7.04
CA GLU A 283 50.38 6.92 7.29
C GLU A 283 51.26 6.44 8.45
N ASP A 284 50.66 6.03 9.56
CA ASP A 284 51.39 5.49 10.72
C ASP A 284 52.19 4.22 10.36
N GLU A 285 51.61 3.31 9.55
CA GLU A 285 52.32 2.12 9.05
C GLU A 285 53.47 2.47 8.08
N LEU A 286 53.25 3.43 7.17
CA LEU A 286 54.30 3.93 6.28
C LEU A 286 55.46 4.57 7.06
N GLN A 287 55.17 5.33 8.11
CA GLN A 287 56.20 5.89 8.99
C GLN A 287 56.98 4.82 9.73
N LYS A 288 56.36 3.72 10.18
CA LYS A 288 57.10 2.60 10.78
C LYS A 288 58.00 1.89 9.78
N LEU A 289 57.53 1.71 8.54
CA LEU A 289 58.33 1.10 7.46
C LEU A 289 59.51 2.00 7.06
N ASN A 290 59.31 3.31 6.99
CA ASN A 290 60.37 4.28 6.69
C ASN A 290 61.28 4.55 7.89
N GLY A 291 60.78 4.46 9.12
CA GLY A 291 61.56 4.54 10.36
C GLY A 291 62.52 3.36 10.57
N GLY A 292 62.40 2.30 9.77
CA GLY A 292 63.36 1.20 9.66
C GLY A 292 64.42 1.37 8.56
N LYS A 293 64.34 2.42 7.74
CA LYS A 293 65.36 2.81 6.77
C LYS A 293 65.73 4.27 6.99
N GLY A 294 66.74 4.49 7.82
CA GLY A 294 67.52 5.72 7.71
C GLY A 294 68.12 5.76 6.31
N ASP A 295 67.50 6.54 5.43
CA ASP A 295 68.16 7.52 4.58
C ASP A 295 67.11 8.38 3.85
N GLU A 296 67.41 9.68 3.80
CA GLU A 296 66.56 10.78 3.35
C GLU A 296 65.83 10.52 2.03
N ILE A 297 64.50 10.73 2.03
CA ILE A 297 63.81 11.21 0.84
C ILE A 297 63.03 12.46 1.22
N ARG A 298 63.62 13.62 0.93
CA ARG A 298 62.90 14.88 0.79
C ARG A 298 61.87 14.73 -0.33
N THR A 299 60.59 14.62 0.01
CA THR A 299 59.52 14.89 -0.95
C THR A 299 58.86 16.21 -0.59
N GLY A 300 59.03 17.17 -1.49
CA GLY A 300 58.50 18.52 -1.37
C GLY A 300 56.99 18.54 -1.25
N SER A 301 56.52 19.53 -0.49
CA SER A 301 55.16 20.00 -0.44
C SER A 301 54.63 20.34 -1.85
N HIS A 302 53.79 19.48 -2.40
CA HIS A 302 52.78 19.87 -3.39
C HIS A 302 51.49 19.09 -3.16
N CYS A 303 50.60 19.71 -2.38
CA CYS A 303 49.18 19.40 -2.38
C CYS A 303 48.63 19.79 -3.76
N GLN A 304 48.46 18.83 -4.66
CA GLN A 304 47.60 19.00 -5.84
C GLN A 304 46.23 18.43 -5.51
N VAL A 305 45.32 19.34 -5.16
CA VAL A 305 43.88 19.11 -5.17
C VAL A 305 43.50 18.76 -6.61
N PHE A 306 43.13 17.51 -6.87
CA PHE A 306 42.50 17.13 -8.12
C PHE A 306 41.11 17.80 -8.19
N GLN A 307 41.04 18.90 -8.94
CA GLN A 307 39.78 19.37 -9.53
C GLN A 307 39.30 18.29 -10.50
N LEU A 308 38.18 17.65 -10.16
CA LEU A 308 37.36 16.96 -11.15
C LEU A 308 36.66 18.04 -11.98
N SER A 309 37.07 18.16 -13.24
CA SER A 309 36.37 18.94 -14.26
C SER A 309 35.07 18.24 -14.66
N GLU A 310 34.02 19.06 -14.71
CA GLU A 310 32.69 18.95 -15.35
C GLU A 310 32.29 17.67 -16.10
#